data_AF-A0A917M217-F1
#
_entry.id   AF-A0A917M217-F1
#
_cell.length_a   1.000
_cell.length_b   1.000
_cell.length_c   1.000
_cell.angle_alpha   90.00
_cell.angle_beta   90.00
_cell.angle_gamma   90.00
#
_symmetry.space_group_name_H-M   'P 1'
#
loop_
_entity.id
_entity.type
_entity.pdbx_description
1 polymer ?
#
loop_
_entity_poly.entity_id
_entity_poly.type
_entity_poly.pdbx_seq_one_letter_code
_entity_poly.pdbx_strand_id
1 'polypeptide(L)' 'MDTPQELAEAETYLIQVLERSNPPRDPGGYNVTAAARECHAIAGDCDLQRLGVDAVEEVLARHPAAD' A
#
# COMPACT_ATOMS: atom_id res chain seq x y z
N MET A 1 -3.23 17.12 -3.49
CA MET A 1 -4.44 16.70 -2.75
C MET A 1 -4.90 15.45 -3.43
N ASP A 2 -4.61 14.31 -2.82
CA ASP A 2 -5.07 13.00 -3.27
C ASP A 2 -6.58 13.07 -3.47
N THR A 3 -7.07 12.71 -4.65
CA THR A 3 -8.51 12.52 -4.79
C THR A 3 -8.90 11.25 -4.02
N PRO A 4 -10.09 11.20 -3.39
CA PRO A 4 -10.54 10.00 -2.66
C PRO A 4 -10.57 8.74 -3.54
N GLN A 5 -10.61 8.91 -4.86
CA GLN A 5 -10.56 7.81 -5.82
C GLN A 5 -9.15 7.23 -6.00
N GLU A 6 -8.13 8.07 -6.12
CA GLU A 6 -6.73 7.62 -6.21
C GLU A 6 -6.29 6.86 -4.95
N LEU A 7 -6.78 7.27 -3.78
CA LEU A 7 -6.52 6.57 -2.53
C LEU A 7 -7.13 5.16 -2.54
N ALA A 8 -8.39 5.03 -2.98
CA ALA A 8 -9.08 3.74 -3.04
C ALA A 8 -8.44 2.78 -4.07
N GLU A 9 -7.93 3.30 -5.19
CA GLU A 9 -7.18 2.53 -6.18
C GLU A 9 -5.84 2.04 -5.61
N ALA A 10 -5.12 2.91 -4.89
CA ALA A 10 -3.88 2.54 -4.21
C ALA A 10 -4.12 1.48 -3.12
N GLU A 11 -5.15 1.62 -2.30
CA GLU A 11 -5.52 0.62 -1.28
C GLU A 11 -5.82 -0.74 -1.91
N THR A 12 -6.61 -0.76 -2.99
CA THR A 12 -6.93 -1.98 -3.73
C THR A 12 -5.67 -2.65 -4.29
N TYR A 13 -4.73 -1.86 -4.82
CA TYR A 13 -3.48 -2.39 -5.34
C TYR A 13 -2.61 -3.00 -4.23
N LEU A 14 -2.47 -2.31 -3.09
CA LEU A 14 -1.71 -2.80 -1.93
C LEU A 14 -2.26 -4.14 -1.42
N ILE A 15 -3.59 -4.28 -1.36
CA ILE A 15 -4.26 -5.53 -1.00
C ILE A 15 -3.90 -6.63 -2.00
N GLN A 16 -4.00 -6.36 -3.31
CA GLN A 16 -3.64 -7.34 -4.34
C GLN A 16 -2.17 -7.76 -4.29
N VAL A 17 -1.26 -6.85 -3.96
CA VAL A 17 0.16 -7.18 -3.77
C VAL A 17 0.34 -8.13 -2.60
N LEU A 18 -0.31 -7.87 -1.47
CA LEU A 18 -0.25 -8.75 -0.29
C LEU A 18 -0.81 -10.15 -0.58
N GLU A 19 -1.94 -10.23 -1.29
CA GLU A 19 -2.55 -11.51 -1.69
C GLU A 19 -1.69 -12.29 -2.71
N ARG A 20 -0.97 -11.58 -3.58
CA ARG A 20 -0.07 -12.18 -4.58
C ARG A 20 1.36 -12.43 -4.07
N SER A 21 1.71 -11.90 -2.90
CA SER A 21 3.02 -12.11 -2.29
C SER A 21 3.19 -13.58 -1.89
N ASN A 22 4.44 -14.05 -1.77
CA ASN A 22 4.71 -15.43 -1.37
C ASN A 22 5.71 -15.47 -0.19
N PRO A 23 5.26 -15.82 1.03
CA PRO A 23 3.90 -16.23 1.39
C PRO A 23 2.87 -15.08 1.32
N PRO A 24 1.59 -15.39 1.04
CA PRO A 24 0.52 -14.38 1.02
C PRO A 24 0.36 -13.80 2.43
N ARG A 25 0.16 -12.49 2.50
CA ARG A 25 0.03 -11.76 3.77
C ARG A 25 -1.38 -11.25 3.96
N ASP A 26 -1.83 -11.28 5.21
CA ASP A 26 -3.15 -10.77 5.56
C ASP A 26 -3.14 -9.23 5.60
N PRO A 27 -3.96 -8.54 4.79
CA PRO A 27 -4.03 -7.09 4.80
C PRO A 27 -4.60 -6.53 6.10
N GLY A 28 -5.33 -7.32 6.90
CA GLY A 28 -5.82 -6.91 8.21
C GLY A 28 -4.72 -6.69 9.25
N GLY A 29 -3.50 -7.18 9.00
CA GLY A 29 -2.31 -6.89 9.82
C GLY A 29 -1.66 -5.52 9.53
N TYR A 30 -2.15 -4.77 8.52
CA TYR A 30 -1.54 -3.53 8.05
C TYR A 30 -2.55 -2.39 7.97
N ASN A 31 -2.10 -1.16 8.20
CA ASN A 31 -2.90 0.03 7.94
C ASN A 31 -2.72 0.44 6.48
N VAL A 32 -3.50 -0.20 5.60
CA VAL A 32 -3.43 -0.02 4.14
C VAL A 32 -3.71 1.44 3.75
N THR A 33 -4.62 2.12 4.44
CA THR A 33 -4.94 3.54 4.19
C THR A 33 -3.76 4.45 4.52
N ALA A 34 -3.05 4.21 5.64
CA ALA A 34 -1.85 4.97 6.00
C ALA A 34 -0.70 4.70 5.03
N ALA A 35 -0.50 3.44 4.64
CA ALA A 35 0.48 3.04 3.64
C ALA A 35 0.19 3.69 2.26
N ALA A 36 -1.07 3.71 1.82
CA ALA A 36 -1.48 4.36 0.58
C ALA A 36 -1.21 5.87 0.60
N ARG A 37 -1.52 6.54 1.73
CA ARG A 37 -1.22 7.96 1.93
C ARG A 37 0.27 8.28 1.93
N GLU A 38 1.07 7.50 2.64
CA GLU A 38 2.52 7.70 2.66
C GLU A 38 3.12 7.43 1.28
N CYS A 39 2.65 6.42 0.58
CA CYS A 39 3.09 6.12 -0.78
C CYS A 39 2.75 7.27 -1.75
N HIS A 40 1.57 7.86 -1.63
CA HIS A 40 1.20 9.05 -2.41
C HIS A 40 2.05 10.27 -2.02
N ALA A 41 2.37 10.45 -0.74
CA ALA A 41 3.22 11.55 -0.26
C ALA A 41 4.69 11.44 -0.71
N ILE A 42 5.22 10.21 -0.85
CA ILE A 42 6.60 9.96 -1.27
C ILE A 42 6.75 10.05 -2.80
N ALA A 43 5.80 9.52 -3.57
CA ALA A 43 5.91 9.39 -5.02
C ALA A 43 5.21 10.50 -5.81
N GLY A 44 4.29 11.27 -5.20
CA GLY A 44 3.53 12.35 -5.85
C GLY A 44 2.50 11.92 -6.89
N ASP A 45 2.65 10.72 -7.44
CA ASP A 45 1.75 10.00 -8.33
C ASP A 45 2.04 8.52 -8.09
N CYS A 46 1.08 7.81 -7.52
CA CYS A 46 1.31 6.50 -6.92
C CYS A 46 1.44 5.42 -8.00
N ASP A 47 2.55 5.39 -8.74
CA ASP A 47 2.88 4.32 -9.67
C ASP A 47 3.43 3.14 -8.85
N LEU A 48 2.55 2.51 -8.06
CA LEU A 48 2.86 1.32 -7.27
C LEU A 48 3.32 0.16 -8.19
N GLN A 49 2.88 0.18 -9.45
CA GLN A 49 3.39 -0.71 -10.50
C GLN A 49 4.88 -0.51 -10.79
N ARG A 50 5.39 0.73 -10.67
CA ARG A 50 6.83 1.04 -10.78
C ARG A 50 7.62 0.80 -9.51
N LEU A 51 7.04 1.01 -8.34
CA LEU A 51 7.72 0.85 -7.04
C LEU A 51 8.13 -0.60 -6.76
N GLY A 52 7.45 -1.56 -7.41
CA GLY A 52 7.74 -2.98 -7.24
C GLY A 52 7.27 -3.49 -5.87
N VAL A 53 7.12 -4.81 -5.77
CA VAL A 53 6.57 -5.46 -4.59
C VAL A 53 7.41 -5.16 -3.33
N ASP A 54 8.74 -5.11 -3.44
CA ASP A 54 9.66 -4.87 -2.33
C ASP A 54 9.44 -3.51 -1.64
N ALA A 55 9.26 -2.43 -2.41
CA ALA A 55 9.02 -1.10 -1.85
C ALA A 55 7.62 -1.00 -1.22
N VAL A 56 6.64 -1.66 -1.82
CA VAL A 56 5.28 -1.77 -1.26
C VAL A 56 5.32 -2.50 0.09
N GLU A 57 6.07 -3.59 0.19
CA GLU A 57 6.28 -4.31 1.45
C GLU A 57 6.97 -3.44 2.50
N GLU A 58 7.99 -2.67 2.14
CA GLU A 58 8.68 -1.76 3.07
C GLU A 58 7.74 -0.68 3.61
N VAL A 59 6.91 -0.09 2.76
CA VAL A 59 5.91 0.90 3.17
C VAL A 59 4.87 0.24 4.09
N LEU A 60 4.33 -0.92 3.73
CA LEU A 60 3.35 -1.63 4.57
C LEU A 60 3.96 -2.03 5.92
N ALA A 61 5.23 -2.44 5.97
CA ALA A 61 5.92 -2.78 7.22
C ALA A 61 6.08 -1.59 8.18
N ARG A 62 6.09 -0.35 7.68
CA ARG A 62 6.11 0.87 8.51
C ARG A 62 4.74 1.22 9.11
N HIS A 63 3.66 0.66 8.56
CA HIS A 63 2.29 0.93 8.94
C HIS A 63 1.57 -0.35 9.39
N PRO A 64 1.93 -0.93 10.54
CA PRO A 64 1.16 -2.04 11.12
C PRO A 64 -0.27 -1.58 11.43
N ALA A 65 -1.24 -2.50 11.34
CA ALA A 65 -2.57 -2.25 11.86
C ALA A 65 -2.44 -1.95 13.36
N ALA A 66 -3.03 -0.84 13.81
CA ALA A 66 -3.14 -0.58 15.25
C ALA A 66 -4.08 -1.64 15.83
N ASP A 67 -3.58 -2.40 16.81
CA ASP A 67 -4.32 -3.41 17.57
C ASP A 67 -5.64 -2.88 18.14
#